data_AF-A0AAN1SXG0-F1
#
_entry.id   AF-A0AAN1SXG0-F1
#
_cell.length_a   1.000
_cell.length_b   1.000
_cell.length_c   1.000
_cell.angle_alpha   90.00
_cell.angle_beta   90.00
_cell.angle_gamma   90.00
#
_symmetry.space_group_name_H-M   'P 1'
#
loop_
_entity.id
_entity.type
_entity.pdbx_description
1 polymer ?
#
loop_
_entity_poly.entity_id
_entity_poly.type
_entity_poly.pdbx_seq_one_letter_code
_entity_poly.pdbx_strand_id
1 'polypeptide(L)'
;MLANVSSTGGTKLTSHMTAERFHSKTRQITVGVTMSTRLKDHLVSLADSQRTSFAEVSRRIAVFGFEDFVDKSLFVSSKSLFETLGSELRGWQSSDSEQVMLRLEPGHAARIRATAKEYGKSASELGALFIAHGLVLQEQLVSLEAKVSNCKGAAIRSLVAQVGLGSYAASLLSGVLVGNVRAPKALLKRLESIFEAPEALLTTLFKRSFNNRMVPAFKAENGKPEVSKSPTPWGVAVKSLNLPADQTKALLDLEHERL
;
A
#
# COMPACT_ATOMS: atom_id res chain seq x y z
N MET A 1 54.22 -56.75 16.50
CA MET A 1 54.88 -55.60 15.84
C MET A 1 53.75 -54.79 15.19
N LEU A 2 53.59 -53.49 15.48
CA LEU A 2 54.44 -52.38 15.00
C LEU A 2 54.49 -52.38 13.46
N ALA A 3 53.97 -51.45 12.64
CA ALA A 3 53.20 -50.18 12.71
C ALA A 3 53.90 -49.10 11.86
N ASN A 4 53.13 -48.20 11.22
CA ASN A 4 53.57 -46.96 10.54
C ASN A 4 54.49 -47.13 9.29
N VAL A 5 54.58 -46.23 8.29
CA VAL A 5 53.84 -45.02 7.83
C VAL A 5 53.80 -45.06 6.26
N SER A 6 53.40 -44.11 5.38
CA SER A 6 52.82 -42.74 5.37
C SER A 6 52.30 -42.43 3.94
N SER A 7 51.05 -41.96 3.75
CA SER A 7 50.69 -40.56 3.38
C SER A 7 50.58 -40.26 1.87
N THR A 8 49.97 -39.09 1.56
CA THR A 8 49.62 -38.45 0.26
C THR A 8 48.73 -39.25 -0.72
N GLY A 9 47.79 -38.64 -1.46
CA GLY A 9 47.23 -37.28 -1.39
C GLY A 9 46.38 -36.96 -2.63
N GLY A 10 45.08 -36.63 -2.48
CA GLY A 10 44.15 -36.54 -3.63
C GLY A 10 42.82 -35.83 -3.35
N THR A 11 42.88 -34.52 -3.22
CA THR A 11 41.82 -33.47 -3.21
C THR A 11 40.34 -33.87 -3.41
N LYS A 12 39.47 -33.38 -2.49
CA LYS A 12 38.00 -33.44 -2.58
C LYS A 12 37.43 -32.68 -3.79
N LEU A 13 36.34 -33.19 -4.36
CA LEU A 13 35.35 -32.40 -5.10
C LEU A 13 33.93 -32.69 -4.58
N THR A 14 33.61 -32.13 -3.41
CA THR A 14 32.27 -32.20 -2.82
C THR A 14 31.34 -31.21 -3.52
N SER A 15 30.48 -31.72 -4.41
CA SER A 15 29.45 -30.96 -5.11
C SER A 15 28.35 -30.47 -4.16
N HIS A 16 28.58 -29.33 -3.51
CA HIS A 16 27.51 -28.55 -2.89
C HIS A 16 26.56 -28.05 -3.99
N MET A 17 25.53 -28.84 -4.30
CA MET A 17 24.37 -28.35 -5.03
C MET A 17 23.66 -27.32 -4.16
N THR A 18 23.89 -26.05 -4.46
CA THR A 18 23.16 -24.94 -3.85
C THR A 18 21.68 -25.13 -4.16
N ALA A 19 20.88 -25.46 -3.15
CA ALA A 19 19.44 -25.66 -3.32
C ALA A 19 18.77 -24.31 -3.59
N GLU A 20 18.68 -23.95 -4.88
CA GLU A 20 17.92 -22.78 -5.33
C GLU A 20 16.48 -22.90 -4.83
N ARG A 21 16.09 -21.99 -3.94
CA ARG A 21 14.71 -21.91 -3.46
C ARG A 21 13.84 -21.36 -4.58
N PHE A 22 13.34 -22.28 -5.42
CA PHE A 22 12.24 -22.01 -6.33
C PHE A 22 11.07 -21.41 -5.55
N HIS A 23 10.90 -20.10 -5.63
CA HIS A 23 9.72 -19.41 -5.15
C HIS A 23 8.54 -19.83 -6.02
N SER A 24 7.88 -20.93 -5.63
CA SER A 24 6.67 -21.43 -6.27
C SER A 24 5.65 -20.30 -6.36
N LYS A 25 5.20 -19.96 -7.57
CA LYS A 25 4.18 -18.92 -7.80
C LYS A 25 2.99 -19.18 -6.89
N THR A 26 2.58 -18.16 -6.12
CA THR A 26 1.51 -18.30 -5.13
C THR A 26 0.24 -18.83 -5.78
N ARG A 27 -0.45 -19.76 -5.11
CA ARG A 27 -1.58 -20.49 -5.68
C ARG A 27 -2.78 -19.57 -5.90
N GLN A 28 -2.95 -19.06 -7.10
CA GLN A 28 -4.10 -18.21 -7.43
C GLN A 28 -5.38 -19.02 -7.68
N ILE A 29 -6.51 -18.43 -7.30
CA ILE A 29 -7.87 -18.92 -7.56
C ILE A 29 -8.55 -17.93 -8.51
N THR A 30 -9.22 -18.46 -9.53
CA THR A 30 -9.94 -17.64 -10.50
C THR A 30 -11.38 -17.34 -10.05
N VAL A 31 -11.84 -16.13 -10.35
CA VAL A 31 -13.24 -15.72 -10.33
C VAL A 31 -13.57 -15.22 -11.74
N GLY A 32 -14.63 -15.75 -12.35
CA GLY A 32 -15.17 -15.18 -13.60
C GLY A 32 -15.92 -13.89 -13.26
N VAL A 33 -15.51 -12.79 -13.90
CA VAL A 33 -16.07 -11.45 -13.68
C VAL A 33 -16.58 -10.92 -15.02
N THR A 34 -17.84 -10.55 -15.10
CA THR A 34 -18.42 -9.90 -16.28
C THR A 34 -18.30 -8.38 -16.13
N MET A 35 -17.73 -7.71 -17.13
CA MET A 35 -17.53 -6.26 -17.13
C MET A 35 -17.73 -5.67 -18.52
N SER A 36 -17.97 -4.36 -18.58
CA SER A 36 -17.98 -3.60 -19.83
C SER A 36 -16.65 -3.70 -20.57
N THR A 37 -16.69 -3.73 -21.91
CA THR A 37 -15.50 -3.64 -22.76
C THR A 37 -14.67 -2.40 -22.41
N ARG A 38 -15.33 -1.25 -22.24
CA ARG A 38 -14.70 0.01 -21.81
C ARG A 38 -13.91 -0.09 -20.48
N LEU A 39 -14.35 -0.89 -19.52
CA LEU A 39 -13.61 -1.12 -18.26
C LEU A 39 -12.39 -2.03 -18.48
N LYS A 40 -12.56 -3.09 -19.27
CA LYS A 40 -11.47 -3.99 -19.69
C LYS A 40 -10.39 -3.24 -20.46
N ASP A 41 -10.75 -2.42 -21.44
CA ASP A 41 -9.82 -1.72 -22.33
C ASP A 41 -9.01 -0.65 -21.59
N HIS A 42 -9.62 0.01 -20.59
CA HIS A 42 -8.89 0.88 -19.66
C HIS A 42 -7.89 0.07 -18.82
N LEU A 43 -8.26 -1.09 -18.29
CA LEU A 43 -7.34 -1.97 -17.55
C LEU A 43 -6.20 -2.52 -18.40
N VAL A 44 -6.42 -2.75 -19.70
CA VAL A 44 -5.36 -3.10 -20.68
C VAL A 44 -4.41 -1.91 -20.86
N SER A 45 -4.94 -0.72 -21.16
CA SER A 45 -4.16 0.52 -21.30
C SER A 45 -3.34 0.86 -20.04
N LEU A 46 -3.91 0.59 -18.86
CA LEU A 46 -3.25 0.74 -17.56
C LEU A 46 -2.18 -0.33 -17.30
N ALA A 47 -2.30 -1.52 -17.90
CA ALA A 47 -1.27 -2.55 -17.84
C ALA A 47 -0.09 -2.23 -18.76
N ASP A 48 -0.36 -1.79 -19.99
CA ASP A 48 0.67 -1.43 -20.98
C ASP A 48 1.50 -0.22 -20.51
N SER A 49 0.85 0.84 -20.05
CA SER A 49 1.52 2.02 -19.46
C SER A 49 2.37 1.69 -18.23
N GLN A 50 1.99 0.66 -17.46
CA GLN A 50 2.76 0.16 -16.31
C GLN A 50 3.72 -0.99 -16.66
N ARG A 51 3.84 -1.38 -17.93
CA ARG A 51 4.67 -2.49 -18.44
C ARG A 51 4.44 -3.80 -17.69
N THR A 52 3.17 -4.12 -17.41
CA THR A 52 2.73 -5.32 -16.69
C THR A 52 1.55 -5.98 -17.41
N SER A 53 0.99 -7.05 -16.85
CA SER A 53 -0.14 -7.76 -17.48
C SER A 53 -1.51 -7.28 -16.97
N PHE A 54 -2.53 -7.36 -17.82
CA PHE A 54 -3.94 -7.17 -17.43
C PHE A 54 -4.32 -7.99 -16.19
N ALA A 55 -3.83 -9.23 -16.08
CA ALA A 55 -4.09 -10.12 -14.94
C ALA A 55 -3.41 -9.68 -13.62
N GLU A 56 -2.41 -8.79 -13.70
CA GLU A 56 -1.77 -8.16 -12.55
C GLU A 56 -2.52 -6.89 -12.14
N VAL A 57 -2.84 -6.02 -13.10
CA VAL A 57 -3.60 -4.78 -12.83
C VAL A 57 -4.98 -5.11 -12.28
N SER A 58 -5.76 -5.96 -12.97
CA SER A 58 -7.11 -6.35 -12.52
C SER A 58 -7.10 -6.95 -11.10
N ARG A 59 -6.13 -7.81 -10.76
CA ARG A 59 -5.95 -8.32 -9.38
C ARG A 59 -5.68 -7.20 -8.39
N ARG A 60 -4.67 -6.37 -8.65
CA ARG A 60 -4.23 -5.32 -7.73
C ARG A 60 -5.34 -4.29 -7.47
N ILE A 61 -6.03 -3.89 -8.54
CA ILE A 61 -7.14 -2.94 -8.51
C ILE A 61 -8.36 -3.55 -7.79
N ALA A 62 -8.76 -4.78 -8.11
CA ALA A 62 -9.86 -5.48 -7.42
C ALA A 62 -9.60 -5.65 -5.92
N VAL A 63 -8.36 -6.00 -5.52
CA VAL A 63 -7.99 -6.12 -4.10
C VAL A 63 -8.00 -4.73 -3.43
N PHE A 64 -7.54 -3.68 -4.08
CA PHE A 64 -7.54 -2.33 -3.50
C PHE A 64 -8.97 -1.84 -3.21
N GLY A 65 -9.90 -1.97 -4.17
CA GLY A 65 -11.30 -1.62 -3.96
C GLY A 65 -12.03 -2.55 -2.98
N PHE A 66 -11.58 -3.81 -2.84
CA PHE A 66 -12.15 -4.74 -1.86
C PHE A 66 -11.74 -4.45 -0.42
N GLU A 67 -10.45 -4.19 -0.14
CA GLU A 67 -10.02 -3.91 1.23
C GLU A 67 -10.58 -2.58 1.75
N ASP A 68 -10.67 -1.54 0.91
CA ASP A 68 -11.32 -0.27 1.28
C ASP A 68 -12.83 -0.47 1.56
N PHE A 69 -13.55 -1.27 0.77
CA PHE A 69 -14.93 -1.65 1.07
C PHE A 69 -15.06 -2.34 2.44
N VAL A 70 -14.13 -3.24 2.79
CA VAL A 70 -14.13 -3.93 4.09
C VAL A 70 -13.87 -2.94 5.22
N ASP A 71 -12.87 -2.06 5.10
CA ASP A 71 -12.57 -1.05 6.12
C ASP A 71 -13.75 -0.08 6.33
N LYS A 72 -14.45 0.32 5.24
CA LYS A 72 -15.64 1.18 5.31
C LYS A 72 -16.90 0.46 5.82
N SER A 73 -17.06 -0.85 5.60
CA SER A 73 -18.23 -1.61 6.07
C SER A 73 -18.42 -1.64 7.59
N LEU A 74 -17.36 -1.31 8.34
CA LEU A 74 -17.40 -1.17 9.80
C LEU A 74 -18.15 0.10 10.27
N PHE A 75 -18.31 1.09 9.39
CA PHE A 75 -18.81 2.44 9.75
C PHE A 75 -19.88 3.00 8.81
N VAL A 76 -19.99 2.48 7.59
CA VAL A 76 -20.93 2.95 6.55
C VAL A 76 -21.95 1.86 6.24
N SER A 77 -23.22 2.23 6.11
CA SER A 77 -24.28 1.26 5.79
C SER A 77 -24.03 0.56 4.44
N SER A 78 -24.30 -0.75 4.39
CA SER A 78 -24.12 -1.56 3.18
C SER A 78 -24.89 -1.02 1.97
N LYS A 79 -26.10 -0.47 2.19
CA LYS A 79 -26.88 0.23 1.16
C LYS A 79 -26.07 1.38 0.54
N SER A 80 -25.57 2.29 1.36
CA SER A 80 -24.80 3.45 0.88
C SER A 80 -23.51 3.02 0.16
N LEU A 81 -22.81 1.99 0.66
CA LEU A 81 -21.64 1.44 -0.03
C LEU A 81 -21.98 0.90 -1.41
N PHE A 82 -23.04 0.10 -1.56
CA PHE A 82 -23.44 -0.42 -2.87
C PHE A 82 -24.04 0.64 -3.80
N GLU A 83 -24.61 1.73 -3.26
CA GLU A 83 -25.02 2.90 -4.06
C GLU A 83 -23.80 3.63 -4.63
N THR A 84 -22.73 3.83 -3.85
CA THR A 84 -21.44 4.39 -4.31
C THR A 84 -20.76 3.48 -5.34
N LEU A 85 -20.48 2.22 -4.97
CA LEU A 85 -19.82 1.24 -5.86
C LEU A 85 -20.59 1.07 -7.19
N GLY A 86 -21.93 1.04 -7.10
CA GLY A 86 -22.79 0.96 -8.27
C GLY A 86 -22.74 2.23 -9.14
N SER A 87 -22.51 3.40 -8.56
CA SER A 87 -22.35 4.65 -9.32
C SER A 87 -21.02 4.74 -10.06
N GLU A 88 -19.94 4.28 -9.41
CA GLU A 88 -18.62 4.21 -10.03
C GLU A 88 -18.63 3.21 -11.19
N LEU A 89 -19.21 2.01 -10.99
CA LEU A 89 -19.37 1.02 -12.06
C LEU A 89 -20.27 1.53 -13.21
N ARG A 90 -21.31 2.32 -12.92
CA ARG A 90 -22.12 3.00 -13.96
C ARG A 90 -21.28 3.96 -14.82
N GLY A 91 -20.27 4.61 -14.26
CA GLY A 91 -19.33 5.46 -15.01
C GLY A 91 -18.59 4.74 -16.14
N TRP A 92 -18.47 3.41 -16.06
CA TRP A 92 -17.80 2.54 -17.03
C TRP A 92 -18.74 1.83 -18.01
N GLN A 93 -20.03 2.19 -18.08
CA GLN A 93 -20.99 1.54 -18.98
C GLN A 93 -20.58 1.59 -20.46
N SER A 94 -20.95 0.52 -21.17
CA SER A 94 -20.90 0.33 -22.63
C SER A 94 -22.06 -0.60 -23.04
N SER A 95 -22.37 -0.65 -24.34
CA SER A 95 -23.29 -1.65 -24.94
C SER A 95 -22.83 -3.08 -24.67
N ASP A 96 -21.53 -3.31 -24.84
CA ASP A 96 -20.93 -4.63 -24.86
C ASP A 96 -20.25 -4.96 -23.52
N SER A 97 -20.29 -6.25 -23.17
CA SER A 97 -19.64 -6.77 -21.96
C SER A 97 -18.99 -8.12 -22.23
N GLU A 98 -17.91 -8.40 -21.52
CA GLU A 98 -17.14 -9.64 -21.63
C GLU A 98 -16.94 -10.29 -20.25
N GLN A 99 -16.75 -11.61 -20.23
CA GLN A 99 -16.31 -12.33 -19.05
C GLN A 99 -14.78 -12.43 -19.03
N VAL A 100 -14.16 -11.86 -18.00
CA VAL A 100 -12.71 -11.95 -17.75
C VAL A 100 -12.40 -12.81 -16.53
N MET A 101 -11.20 -13.39 -16.52
CA MET A 101 -10.76 -14.32 -15.47
C MET A 101 -9.88 -13.61 -14.43
N LEU A 102 -10.53 -13.03 -13.40
CA LEU A 102 -9.86 -12.37 -12.28
C LEU A 102 -9.12 -13.40 -11.42
N ARG A 103 -7.78 -13.37 -11.43
CA ARG A 103 -6.91 -14.28 -10.66
C ARG A 103 -6.52 -13.65 -9.34
N LEU A 104 -7.01 -14.20 -8.24
CA LEU A 104 -6.83 -13.70 -6.88
C LEU A 104 -6.03 -14.68 -6.02
N GLU A 105 -5.38 -14.20 -4.96
CA GLU A 105 -4.84 -15.09 -3.93
C GLU A 105 -5.98 -15.74 -3.11
N PRO A 106 -5.80 -16.95 -2.53
CA PRO A 106 -6.90 -17.75 -2.00
C PRO A 106 -7.72 -17.06 -0.91
N GLY A 107 -7.07 -16.29 -0.03
CA GLY A 107 -7.74 -15.53 1.02
C GLY A 107 -8.66 -14.44 0.47
N HIS A 108 -8.23 -13.70 -0.55
CA HIS A 108 -9.07 -12.68 -1.20
C HIS A 108 -10.21 -13.32 -1.99
N ALA A 109 -9.94 -14.41 -2.71
CA ALA A 109 -10.98 -15.17 -3.42
C ALA A 109 -12.06 -15.74 -2.46
N ALA A 110 -11.63 -16.24 -1.29
CA ALA A 110 -12.55 -16.74 -0.26
C ALA A 110 -13.36 -15.61 0.39
N ARG A 111 -12.70 -14.50 0.79
CA ARG A 111 -13.36 -13.34 1.39
C ARG A 111 -14.39 -12.71 0.45
N ILE A 112 -14.03 -12.42 -0.81
CA ILE A 112 -14.98 -11.87 -1.80
C ILE A 112 -16.18 -12.79 -2.04
N ARG A 113 -16.00 -14.12 -2.02
CA ARG A 113 -17.11 -15.09 -2.12
C ARG A 113 -17.98 -15.13 -0.86
N ALA A 114 -17.39 -14.94 0.33
CA ALA A 114 -18.14 -14.82 1.58
C ALA A 114 -18.98 -13.52 1.60
N THR A 115 -18.37 -12.38 1.27
CA THR A 115 -19.04 -11.08 1.11
C THR A 115 -20.15 -11.13 0.05
N ALA A 116 -19.94 -11.85 -1.07
CA ALA A 116 -20.99 -12.06 -2.07
C ALA A 116 -22.21 -12.78 -1.46
N LYS A 117 -21.99 -13.86 -0.71
CA LYS A 117 -23.05 -14.60 -0.01
C LYS A 117 -23.74 -13.74 1.07
N GLU A 118 -22.97 -12.98 1.84
CA GLU A 118 -23.43 -12.11 2.93
C GLU A 118 -24.42 -11.05 2.44
N TYR A 119 -24.11 -10.39 1.31
CA TYR A 119 -24.94 -9.32 0.73
C TYR A 119 -25.88 -9.78 -0.39
N GLY A 120 -26.05 -11.08 -0.59
CA GLY A 120 -26.96 -11.64 -1.61
C GLY A 120 -26.55 -11.33 -3.06
N LYS A 121 -25.25 -11.09 -3.31
CA LYS A 121 -24.67 -10.69 -4.61
C LYS A 121 -23.91 -11.82 -5.26
N SER A 122 -23.58 -11.68 -6.55
CA SER A 122 -22.67 -12.62 -7.21
C SER A 122 -21.19 -12.23 -7.02
N ALA A 123 -20.29 -13.20 -7.01
CA ALA A 123 -18.85 -12.93 -6.97
C ALA A 123 -18.33 -12.27 -8.26
N SER A 124 -19.07 -12.40 -9.38
CA SER A 124 -18.82 -11.69 -10.64
C SER A 124 -19.14 -10.19 -10.49
N GLU A 125 -20.35 -9.88 -10.00
CA GLU A 125 -20.82 -8.52 -9.71
C GLU A 125 -19.90 -7.80 -8.72
N LEU A 126 -19.58 -8.43 -7.59
CA LEU A 126 -18.61 -7.85 -6.63
C LEU A 126 -17.23 -7.64 -7.27
N GLY A 127 -16.77 -8.57 -8.11
CA GLY A 127 -15.52 -8.42 -8.85
C GLY A 127 -15.52 -7.18 -9.75
N ALA A 128 -16.61 -6.90 -10.46
CA ALA A 128 -16.75 -5.70 -11.28
C ALA A 128 -16.83 -4.41 -10.45
N LEU A 129 -17.61 -4.43 -9.36
CA LEU A 129 -17.76 -3.29 -8.43
C LEU A 129 -16.42 -2.90 -7.78
N PHE A 130 -15.67 -3.87 -7.22
CA PHE A 130 -14.38 -3.60 -6.59
C PHE A 130 -13.29 -3.20 -7.60
N ILE A 131 -13.40 -3.63 -8.86
CA ILE A 131 -12.53 -3.15 -9.93
C ILE A 131 -12.81 -1.67 -10.27
N ALA A 132 -14.08 -1.30 -10.46
CA ALA A 132 -14.45 0.09 -10.73
C ALA A 132 -14.05 1.02 -9.57
N HIS A 133 -14.32 0.62 -8.32
CA HIS A 133 -13.91 1.38 -7.14
C HIS A 133 -12.39 1.49 -7.01
N GLY A 134 -11.67 0.38 -7.22
CA GLY A 134 -10.22 0.36 -7.18
C GLY A 134 -9.55 1.28 -8.21
N LEU A 135 -10.19 1.55 -9.35
CA LEU A 135 -9.72 2.56 -10.32
C LEU A 135 -9.95 3.98 -9.78
N VAL A 136 -11.13 4.28 -9.26
CA VAL A 136 -11.43 5.60 -8.65
C VAL A 136 -10.47 5.90 -7.49
N LEU A 137 -10.23 4.94 -6.61
CA LEU A 137 -9.22 5.06 -5.54
C LEU A 137 -7.80 5.22 -6.10
N GLN A 138 -7.45 4.56 -7.21
CA GLN A 138 -6.14 4.68 -7.85
C GLN A 138 -5.94 6.05 -8.50
N GLU A 139 -6.96 6.64 -9.12
CA GLU A 139 -6.94 8.00 -9.67
C GLU A 139 -6.82 9.06 -8.57
N GLN A 140 -7.62 8.93 -7.51
CA GLN A 140 -7.52 9.78 -6.32
C GLN A 140 -6.12 9.69 -5.69
N LEU A 141 -5.55 8.49 -5.59
CA LEU A 141 -4.20 8.27 -5.05
C LEU A 141 -3.11 8.93 -5.92
N VAL A 142 -3.23 8.90 -7.25
CA VAL A 142 -2.27 9.58 -8.16
C VAL A 142 -2.39 11.11 -8.05
N SER A 143 -3.60 11.64 -7.95
CA SER A 143 -3.84 13.07 -7.70
C SER A 143 -3.23 13.51 -6.35
N LEU A 144 -3.43 12.70 -5.31
CA LEU A 144 -2.86 12.92 -3.98
C LEU A 144 -1.33 12.81 -3.96
N GLU A 145 -0.74 11.86 -4.72
CA GLU A 145 0.71 11.72 -4.89
C GLU A 145 1.34 12.96 -5.54
N ALA A 146 0.62 13.62 -6.45
CA ALA A 146 1.01 14.91 -7.01
C ALA A 146 0.89 16.05 -5.97
N LYS A 147 -0.27 16.20 -5.30
CA LYS A 147 -0.48 17.21 -4.24
C LYS A 147 0.61 17.14 -3.16
N VAL A 148 0.86 15.94 -2.61
CA VAL A 148 1.87 15.68 -1.58
C VAL A 148 3.30 15.91 -2.08
N SER A 149 3.57 15.64 -3.37
CA SER A 149 4.91 15.90 -3.95
C SER A 149 5.24 17.38 -4.07
N ASN A 150 4.25 18.26 -4.23
CA ASN A 150 4.45 19.70 -4.26
C ASN A 150 4.83 20.30 -2.89
N CYS A 151 4.59 19.58 -1.79
CA CYS A 151 4.95 20.01 -0.42
C CYS A 151 6.42 19.72 -0.03
N LYS A 152 7.27 19.29 -0.98
CA LYS A 152 8.68 18.93 -0.73
C LYS A 152 9.60 20.16 -0.67
N GLY A 153 10.80 19.99 -0.11
CA GLY A 153 11.82 21.05 -0.05
C GLY A 153 11.34 22.28 0.72
N ALA A 154 11.51 23.48 0.16
CA ALA A 154 11.13 24.72 0.82
C ALA A 154 9.63 24.83 1.14
N ALA A 155 8.76 24.18 0.35
CA ALA A 155 7.31 24.23 0.51
C ALA A 155 6.80 23.55 1.79
N ILE A 156 7.55 22.63 2.38
CA ILE A 156 7.17 21.96 3.64
C ILE A 156 6.91 22.96 4.77
N ARG A 157 7.61 24.11 4.76
CA ARG A 157 7.46 25.17 5.77
C ARG A 157 6.09 25.86 5.69
N SER A 158 5.48 25.93 4.51
CA SER A 158 4.10 26.40 4.35
C SER A 158 3.11 25.37 4.89
N LEU A 159 3.30 24.09 4.54
CA LEU A 159 2.44 23.00 5.05
C LEU A 159 2.51 22.88 6.59
N VAL A 160 3.70 23.01 7.20
CA VAL A 160 3.91 23.05 8.66
C VAL A 160 3.04 24.12 9.33
N ALA A 161 2.99 25.33 8.76
CA ALA A 161 2.14 26.39 9.28
C ALA A 161 0.65 26.06 9.09
N GLN A 162 0.25 25.48 7.94
CA GLN A 162 -1.13 25.09 7.66
C GLN A 162 -1.65 23.98 8.59
N VAL A 163 -0.82 23.00 8.98
CA VAL A 163 -1.20 21.98 9.99
C VAL A 163 -1.12 22.50 11.45
N GLY A 164 -0.80 23.77 11.66
CA GLY A 164 -0.69 24.37 12.99
C GLY A 164 0.46 23.78 13.81
N LEU A 165 1.61 23.52 13.18
CA LEU A 165 2.84 23.06 13.85
C LEU A 165 3.92 24.15 13.85
N GLY A 166 4.79 24.12 14.85
CA GLY A 166 5.97 24.98 14.90
C GLY A 166 6.98 24.64 13.81
N SER A 167 7.79 25.62 13.39
CA SER A 167 8.78 25.49 12.30
C SER A 167 9.79 24.34 12.50
N TYR A 168 10.09 23.99 13.75
CA TYR A 168 10.90 22.84 14.15
C TYR A 168 10.34 21.48 13.69
N ALA A 169 9.04 21.38 13.39
CA ALA A 169 8.38 20.14 12.97
C ALA A 169 8.57 19.79 11.47
N ALA A 170 9.28 20.63 10.69
CA ALA A 170 9.43 20.43 9.25
C ALA A 170 10.07 19.10 8.86
N SER A 171 11.03 18.59 9.65
CA SER A 171 11.66 17.28 9.46
C SER A 171 10.69 16.13 9.71
N LEU A 172 9.88 16.21 10.78
CA LEU A 172 8.85 15.23 11.11
C LEU A 172 7.75 15.17 10.06
N LEU A 173 7.25 16.33 9.62
CA LEU A 173 6.20 16.38 8.60
C LEU A 173 6.70 15.87 7.25
N SER A 174 7.93 16.22 6.85
CA SER A 174 8.58 15.62 5.68
C SER A 174 8.70 14.09 5.83
N GLY A 175 9.11 13.61 7.02
CA GLY A 175 9.18 12.20 7.38
C GLY A 175 7.84 11.45 7.29
N VAL A 176 6.73 12.12 7.63
CA VAL A 176 5.36 11.62 7.45
C VAL A 176 5.00 11.52 5.97
N LEU A 177 5.21 12.58 5.18
CA LEU A 177 4.82 12.59 3.76
C LEU A 177 5.55 11.51 2.93
N VAL A 178 6.79 11.16 3.29
CA VAL A 178 7.54 10.06 2.66
C VAL A 178 7.28 8.69 3.30
N GLY A 179 6.44 8.62 4.33
CA GLY A 179 6.06 7.38 5.02
C GLY A 179 7.05 6.85 6.06
N ASN A 180 8.19 7.52 6.28
CA ASN A 180 9.21 7.08 7.25
C ASN A 180 8.76 7.25 8.70
N VAL A 181 7.84 8.17 8.98
CA VAL A 181 7.25 8.40 10.32
C VAL A 181 5.75 8.10 10.25
N ARG A 182 5.23 7.34 11.21
CA ARG A 182 3.77 7.18 11.39
C ARG A 182 3.19 8.49 11.93
N ALA A 183 2.24 9.08 11.22
CA ALA A 183 1.49 10.23 11.70
C ALA A 183 0.53 9.84 12.85
N PRO A 184 0.33 10.71 13.86
CA PRO A 184 -0.76 10.59 14.81
C PRO A 184 -2.09 11.02 14.19
N LYS A 185 -3.22 10.55 14.75
CA LYS A 185 -4.57 10.78 14.19
C LYS A 185 -4.94 12.26 14.04
N ALA A 186 -4.58 13.08 15.03
CA ALA A 186 -4.86 14.51 14.96
C ALA A 186 -4.14 15.20 13.78
N LEU A 187 -2.89 14.80 13.48
CA LEU A 187 -2.18 15.28 12.30
C LEU A 187 -2.81 14.74 11.00
N LEU A 188 -3.27 13.49 10.97
CA LEU A 188 -3.95 12.92 9.80
C LEU A 188 -5.23 13.70 9.44
N LYS A 189 -6.09 14.05 10.42
CA LYS A 189 -7.27 14.90 10.16
C LYS A 189 -6.94 16.30 9.65
N ARG A 190 -5.86 16.91 10.16
CA ARG A 190 -5.37 18.22 9.66
C ARG A 190 -4.87 18.11 8.21
N LEU A 191 -4.20 17.01 7.86
CA LEU A 191 -3.76 16.73 6.50
C LEU A 191 -4.91 16.35 5.54
N GLU A 192 -5.92 15.64 6.03
CA GLU A 192 -7.17 15.33 5.31
C GLU A 192 -7.88 16.60 4.85
N SER A 193 -7.96 17.60 5.75
CA SER A 193 -8.53 18.92 5.46
C SER A 193 -7.73 19.73 4.44
N ILE A 194 -6.39 19.61 4.43
CA ILE A 194 -5.51 20.38 3.53
C ILE A 194 -5.38 19.73 2.15
N PHE A 195 -5.34 18.40 2.08
CA PHE A 195 -5.22 17.66 0.83
C PHE A 195 -6.56 17.29 0.19
N GLU A 196 -7.68 17.55 0.87
CA GLU A 196 -9.05 17.22 0.43
C GLU A 196 -9.19 15.70 0.17
N ALA A 197 -8.61 14.89 1.05
CA ALA A 197 -8.42 13.45 0.83
C ALA A 197 -8.57 12.65 2.14
N PRO A 198 -9.39 11.57 2.17
CA PRO A 198 -9.70 10.84 3.40
C PRO A 198 -8.47 10.30 4.16
N GLU A 199 -8.55 10.21 5.51
CA GLU A 199 -7.50 9.61 6.38
C GLU A 199 -7.01 8.24 5.86
N ALA A 200 -7.92 7.40 5.34
CA ALA A 200 -7.58 6.09 4.77
C ALA A 200 -6.73 6.18 3.50
N LEU A 201 -6.99 7.16 2.63
CA LEU A 201 -6.24 7.36 1.38
C LEU A 201 -4.85 7.96 1.67
N LEU A 202 -4.77 8.92 2.60
CA LEU A 202 -3.49 9.44 3.12
C LEU A 202 -2.65 8.34 3.78
N THR A 203 -3.27 7.49 4.60
CA THR A 203 -2.61 6.35 5.24
C THR A 203 -2.10 5.34 4.20
N THR A 204 -2.89 5.08 3.17
CA THR A 204 -2.51 4.22 2.04
C THR A 204 -1.32 4.80 1.26
N LEU A 205 -1.33 6.11 0.99
CA LEU A 205 -0.21 6.81 0.36
C LEU A 205 1.06 6.70 1.21
N PHE A 206 1.05 7.09 2.48
CA PHE A 206 2.26 7.08 3.31
C PHE A 206 2.81 5.64 3.47
N LYS A 207 1.94 4.63 3.55
CA LYS A 207 2.32 3.21 3.51
C LYS A 207 2.95 2.79 2.17
N ARG A 208 2.42 3.26 1.04
CA ARG A 208 2.97 3.04 -0.32
C ARG A 208 4.34 3.72 -0.48
N SER A 209 4.49 4.96 -0.03
CA SER A 209 5.77 5.69 -0.01
C SER A 209 6.83 4.96 0.81
N PHE A 210 6.49 4.49 2.01
CA PHE A 210 7.42 3.72 2.86
C PHE A 210 7.88 2.42 2.20
N ASN A 211 6.95 1.67 1.58
CA ASN A 211 7.24 0.39 0.94
C ASN A 211 8.05 0.55 -0.35
N ASN A 212 7.82 1.63 -1.11
CA ASN A 212 8.48 1.90 -2.39
C ASN A 212 9.79 2.70 -2.24
N ARG A 213 10.20 3.06 -1.01
CA ARG A 213 11.42 3.86 -0.80
C ARG A 213 12.66 3.10 -1.26
N MET A 214 13.57 3.78 -1.95
CA MET A 214 14.86 3.20 -2.31
C MET A 214 15.68 2.96 -1.04
N VAL A 215 15.96 1.69 -0.75
CA VAL A 215 16.92 1.29 0.29
C VAL A 215 18.33 1.44 -0.28
N PRO A 216 19.23 2.23 0.34
CA PRO A 216 20.59 2.38 -0.15
C PRO A 216 21.35 1.04 -0.18
N ALA A 217 22.09 0.82 -1.25
CA ALA A 217 22.96 -0.35 -1.39
C ALA A 217 24.25 -0.15 -0.57
N PHE A 218 24.20 -0.45 0.72
CA PHE A 218 25.36 -0.39 1.61
C PHE A 218 26.40 -1.46 1.20
N LYS A 219 27.65 -1.04 1.01
CA LYS A 219 28.79 -1.96 0.99
C LYS A 219 28.99 -2.54 2.40
N ALA A 220 29.20 -3.84 2.49
CA ALA A 220 29.36 -4.55 3.76
C ALA A 220 30.78 -4.38 4.33
N GLU A 221 31.16 -3.16 4.67
CA GLU A 221 32.49 -2.84 5.24
C GLU A 221 32.54 -3.11 6.75
N ASN A 222 31.43 -2.93 7.48
CA ASN A 222 31.25 -3.44 8.85
C ASN A 222 29.76 -3.66 9.17
N GLY A 223 29.39 -4.89 9.57
CA GLY A 223 28.04 -5.25 9.99
C GLY A 223 27.00 -5.42 8.87
N LYS A 224 25.81 -5.90 9.24
CA LYS A 224 24.63 -5.93 8.35
C LYS A 224 23.84 -4.63 8.53
N PRO A 225 23.46 -3.91 7.46
CA PRO A 225 22.62 -2.74 7.58
C PRO A 225 21.20 -3.13 8.04
N GLU A 226 20.77 -2.63 9.20
CA GLU A 226 19.41 -2.85 9.69
C GLU A 226 18.42 -1.93 8.98
N VAL A 227 17.74 -2.47 7.97
CA VAL A 227 16.68 -1.75 7.23
C VAL A 227 15.37 -1.84 8.00
N SER A 228 14.88 -0.71 8.50
CA SER A 228 13.61 -0.63 9.26
C SER A 228 12.45 -1.22 8.47
N LYS A 229 11.79 -2.24 9.05
CA LYS A 229 10.68 -2.98 8.43
C LYS A 229 9.32 -2.30 8.60
N SER A 230 9.24 -1.26 9.43
CA SER A 230 8.04 -0.45 9.69
C SER A 230 8.42 1.04 9.82
N PRO A 231 7.48 1.97 9.58
CA PRO A 231 7.67 3.38 9.90
C PRO A 231 8.00 3.60 11.38
N THR A 232 8.78 4.64 11.67
CA THR A 232 9.10 5.05 13.05
C THR A 232 7.83 5.59 13.74
N PRO A 233 7.50 5.17 14.97
CA PRO A 233 6.39 5.75 15.73
C PRO A 233 6.59 7.25 16.01
N TRP A 234 5.49 8.01 16.05
CA TRP A 234 5.54 9.47 16.21
C TRP A 234 6.36 9.91 17.43
N GLY A 235 6.01 9.44 18.63
CA GLY A 235 6.73 9.80 19.85
C GLY A 235 8.19 9.36 19.91
N VAL A 236 8.63 8.40 19.08
CA VAL A 236 10.05 8.04 18.93
C VAL A 236 10.75 9.05 18.01
N ALA A 237 10.12 9.39 16.88
CA ALA A 237 10.64 10.39 15.95
C ALA A 237 10.75 11.78 16.60
N VAL A 238 9.74 12.21 17.37
CA VAL A 238 9.76 13.48 18.12
C VAL A 238 10.94 13.54 19.10
N LYS A 239 11.14 12.49 19.90
CA LYS A 239 12.26 12.41 20.86
C LYS A 239 13.62 12.43 20.15
N SER A 240 13.73 11.83 18.97
CA SER A 240 14.99 11.81 18.20
C SER A 240 15.47 13.19 17.71
N LEU A 241 14.61 14.21 17.71
CA LEU A 241 15.00 15.58 17.35
C LEU A 241 15.74 16.36 18.45
N ASN A 242 15.76 15.87 19.70
CA ASN A 242 16.37 16.55 20.85
C ASN A 242 15.93 18.02 21.03
N LEU A 243 14.63 18.29 20.81
CA LEU A 243 14.05 19.63 20.94
C LEU A 243 13.91 20.07 22.41
N PRO A 244 13.80 21.40 22.66
CA PRO A 244 13.34 21.95 23.94
C PRO A 244 12.08 21.26 24.48
N ALA A 245 11.94 21.18 25.80
CA ALA A 245 10.92 20.35 26.45
C ALA A 245 9.48 20.80 26.15
N ASP A 246 9.25 22.10 25.97
CA ASP A 246 7.99 22.69 25.52
C ASP A 246 7.63 22.26 24.09
N GLN A 247 8.59 22.29 23.16
CA GLN A 247 8.41 21.89 21.76
C GLN A 247 8.21 20.38 21.63
N THR A 248 8.99 19.60 22.38
CA THR A 248 8.82 18.16 22.51
C THR A 248 7.42 17.82 23.04
N LYS A 249 6.97 18.49 24.11
CA LYS A 249 5.62 18.26 24.66
C LYS A 249 4.53 18.60 23.64
N ALA A 250 4.57 19.78 23.03
CA ALA A 250 3.57 20.22 22.05
C ALA A 250 3.42 19.25 20.86
N LEU A 251 4.50 18.56 20.46
CA LEU A 251 4.45 17.52 19.44
C LEU A 251 3.94 16.17 19.98
N LEU A 252 4.28 15.78 21.22
CA LEU A 252 3.78 14.54 21.83
C LEU A 252 2.29 14.62 22.17
N ASP A 253 1.78 15.79 22.55
CA ASP A 253 0.37 16.00 22.88
C ASP A 253 -0.55 15.65 21.67
N LEU A 254 -0.07 15.76 20.42
CA LEU A 254 -0.78 15.32 19.20
C LEU A 254 -1.05 13.80 19.13
N GLU A 255 -0.27 12.99 19.86
CA GLU A 255 -0.45 11.54 19.99
C GLU A 255 -1.48 11.18 21.08
N HIS A 256 -1.93 12.18 21.85
CA HIS A 256 -2.89 12.05 22.96
C HIS A 256 -4.14 12.94 22.80
N GLU A 257 -4.13 13.87 21.84
CA GLU A 257 -5.25 14.71 21.40
C GLU A 257 -6.45 13.82 21.01
N ARG A 258 -7.40 13.67 21.94
CA ARG A 258 -8.65 12.95 21.70
C ARG A 258 -9.56 13.78 20.79
N LEU A 259 -10.21 13.07 19.87
CA LEU A 259 -11.08 13.56 18.81
C LEU A 259 -12.52 13.07 19.02
#